data_AF-A0A7W6II20-F1
#
_entry.id   AF-A0A7W6II20-F1
#
_cell.length_a   1.000
_cell.length_b   1.000
_cell.length_c   1.000
_cell.angle_alpha   90.00
_cell.angle_beta   90.00
_cell.angle_gamma   90.00
#
_symmetry.space_group_name_H-M   'P 1'
#
loop_
_entity.id
_entity.type
_entity.pdbx_description
1 polymer ?
#
loop_
_entity_poly.entity_id
_entity_poly.type
_entity_poly.pdbx_seq_one_letter_code
_entity_poly.pdbx_strand_id
1 'polypeptide(L)'
;MIDTRTAPYAALILRITLGVLFLAHAGLKFFVFTPAGAAQFFGSLGLPPALAYLTILAETVGGVALILGVFTRWVSLALIPVLLGAIVFVHGPAGFFFNNPNGGWEYLAFWIAALVTQALLGSGAYALQGGSVGTGHALSTRSA
;
A
#
# COMPACT_ATOMS: atom_id res chain seq x y z
N MET A 1 -7.60 -10.17 22.82
CA MET A 1 -8.89 -10.29 22.10
C MET A 1 -9.05 -9.09 21.18
N ILE A 2 -9.56 -9.24 19.95
CA ILE A 2 -9.86 -8.13 19.02
C ILE A 2 -11.32 -7.68 19.25
N ASP A 3 -11.58 -6.38 19.39
CA ASP A 3 -12.95 -5.86 19.42
C ASP A 3 -13.54 -5.85 18.00
N THR A 4 -14.46 -6.76 17.73
CA THR A 4 -15.06 -6.95 16.41
C THR A 4 -15.98 -5.80 15.98
N ARG A 5 -16.44 -4.95 16.91
CA ARG A 5 -17.27 -3.79 16.59
C ARG A 5 -16.45 -2.66 15.95
N THR A 6 -15.20 -2.52 16.36
CA THR A 6 -14.30 -1.44 15.91
C THR A 6 -13.23 -1.90 14.92
N ALA A 7 -12.92 -3.20 14.87
CA ALA A 7 -11.93 -3.76 13.94
C ALA A 7 -12.16 -3.40 12.45
N PRO A 8 -13.40 -3.40 11.90
CA PRO A 8 -13.63 -2.98 10.52
C PRO A 8 -13.24 -1.51 10.26
N TYR A 9 -13.39 -0.64 11.25
CA TYR A 9 -12.99 0.78 11.14
C TYR A 9 -11.48 0.95 11.27
N ALA A 10 -10.81 0.15 12.11
CA ALA A 10 -9.34 0.13 12.16
C ALA A 10 -8.75 -0.26 10.78
N ALA A 11 -9.31 -1.30 10.15
CA ALA A 11 -8.93 -1.71 8.81
C ALA A 11 -9.22 -0.62 7.76
N LEU A 12 -10.35 0.11 7.87
CA LEU A 12 -10.67 1.24 6.99
C LEU A 12 -9.64 2.37 7.11
N ILE A 13 -9.31 2.80 8.33
CA ILE A 13 -8.37 3.89 8.59
C ILE A 13 -7.01 3.54 7.99
N LEU A 14 -6.52 2.32 8.25
CA LEU A 14 -5.27 1.84 7.69
C LEU A 14 -5.33 1.82 6.15
N ARG A 15 -6.40 1.27 5.57
CA ARG A 15 -6.61 1.18 4.12
C ARG A 15 -6.55 2.53 3.42
N ILE A 16 -7.30 3.52 3.94
CA ILE A 16 -7.32 4.87 3.38
C ILE A 16 -5.94 5.52 3.52
N THR A 17 -5.31 5.40 4.69
CA THR A 17 -3.98 5.97 4.93
C THR A 17 -2.97 5.44 3.93
N LEU A 18 -2.90 4.12 3.76
CA LEU A 18 -2.01 3.46 2.81
C LEU A 18 -2.27 3.93 1.38
N GLY A 19 -3.54 4.00 0.97
CA GLY A 19 -3.92 4.45 -0.36
C GLY A 19 -3.53 5.91 -0.63
N VAL A 20 -3.80 6.81 0.33
CA VAL A 20 -3.42 8.23 0.23
C VAL A 20 -1.90 8.40 0.14
N LEU A 21 -1.13 7.65 0.92
CA LEU A 21 0.34 7.72 0.85
C LEU A 21 0.87 7.31 -0.53
N PHE A 22 0.30 6.26 -1.14
CA PHE A 22 0.65 5.88 -2.51
C PHE A 22 0.27 6.96 -3.53
N LEU A 23 -0.91 7.57 -3.40
CA LEU A 23 -1.31 8.68 -4.28
C LEU A 23 -0.44 9.92 -4.11
N ALA A 24 0.03 10.21 -2.89
CA ALA A 24 0.99 11.30 -2.67
C ALA A 24 2.32 11.03 -3.38
N HIS A 25 2.83 9.79 -3.34
CA HIS A 25 4.07 9.40 -4.03
C HIS A 25 3.91 9.36 -5.56
N ALA A 26 2.74 8.95 -6.06
CA ALA A 26 2.40 9.09 -7.47
C ALA A 26 2.32 10.57 -7.87
N GLY A 27 1.74 11.42 -7.01
CA GLY A 27 1.65 12.87 -7.20
C GLY A 27 3.02 13.54 -7.34
N LEU A 28 4.01 13.14 -6.54
CA LEU A 28 5.39 13.60 -6.72
C LEU A 28 5.90 13.28 -8.13
N LYS A 29 5.60 12.09 -8.66
CA LYS A 29 6.04 11.66 -9.99
C LYS A 29 5.25 12.31 -11.13
N PHE A 30 3.99 12.70 -10.90
CA PHE A 30 3.21 13.42 -11.91
C PHE A 30 3.51 14.92 -11.95
N PHE A 31 3.60 15.56 -10.79
CA PHE A 31 3.53 17.01 -10.68
C PHE A 31 4.84 17.67 -10.28
N VAL A 32 5.73 16.96 -9.57
CA VAL A 32 7.01 17.52 -9.11
C VAL A 32 8.14 17.10 -10.04
N PHE A 33 8.35 15.78 -10.20
CA PHE A 33 9.35 15.29 -11.15
C PHE A 33 8.88 15.37 -12.60
N THR A 34 7.57 15.28 -12.82
CA THR A 34 6.96 14.86 -14.09
C THR A 34 7.31 13.40 -14.47
N PRO A 35 6.49 12.70 -15.27
CA PRO A 35 6.79 11.32 -15.64
C PRO A 35 8.14 11.16 -16.36
N ALA A 36 8.55 12.16 -17.16
CA ALA A 36 9.86 12.16 -17.82
C ALA A 36 11.01 12.34 -16.80
N GLY A 37 10.86 13.24 -15.83
CA GLY A 37 11.86 13.42 -14.77
C GLY A 37 11.95 12.20 -13.84
N ALA A 38 10.84 11.52 -13.56
CA ALA A 38 10.85 10.25 -12.84
C ALA A 38 11.62 9.16 -13.63
N ALA A 39 11.44 9.08 -14.94
CA ALA A 39 12.19 8.16 -15.79
C ALA A 39 13.71 8.47 -15.79
N GLN A 40 14.08 9.76 -15.85
CA GLN A 40 15.47 10.19 -15.71
C GLN A 40 16.07 9.84 -14.34
N PHE A 41 15.29 10.04 -13.27
CA PHE A 41 15.71 9.67 -11.91
C PHE A 41 15.98 8.16 -11.81
N PHE A 42 15.10 7.31 -12.34
CA PHE A 42 15.34 5.86 -12.38
C PHE A 42 16.60 5.51 -13.18
N GLY A 43 16.83 6.18 -14.32
CA GLY A 43 18.06 6.03 -15.09
C GLY A 43 19.32 6.39 -14.29
N SER A 44 19.26 7.44 -13.45
CA SER A 44 20.38 7.84 -12.58
C SER A 44 20.72 6.79 -11.50
N LEU A 45 19.76 5.93 -11.15
CA LEU A 45 19.95 4.81 -10.23
C LEU A 45 20.45 3.53 -10.94
N GLY A 46 20.67 3.58 -12.25
CA GLY A 46 21.04 2.41 -13.05
C GLY A 46 19.85 1.49 -13.38
N LEU A 47 18.61 1.92 -13.14
CA LEU A 47 17.40 1.18 -13.47
C LEU A 47 16.92 1.50 -14.90
N PRO A 48 16.23 0.56 -15.58
CA PRO A 48 15.53 0.88 -16.82
C PRO A 48 14.54 2.04 -16.61
N PRO A 49 14.65 3.16 -17.36
CA PRO A 49 13.76 4.32 -17.17
C PRO A 49 12.27 3.99 -17.29
N ALA A 50 11.93 2.97 -18.09
CA ALA A 50 10.56 2.49 -18.26
C ALA A 50 9.91 2.00 -16.95
N LEU A 51 10.71 1.54 -15.97
CA LEU A 51 10.19 1.12 -14.66
C LEU A 51 9.51 2.29 -13.92
N ALA A 52 9.91 3.53 -14.15
CA ALA A 52 9.27 4.69 -13.53
C ALA A 52 7.77 4.76 -13.89
N TYR A 53 7.41 4.49 -15.14
CA TYR A 53 6.00 4.50 -15.57
C TYR A 53 5.21 3.34 -14.96
N LEU A 54 5.83 2.17 -14.82
CA LEU A 54 5.20 1.03 -14.13
C LEU A 54 5.00 1.32 -12.64
N THR A 55 5.97 1.98 -11.98
CA THR A 55 5.82 2.43 -10.60
C THR A 55 4.70 3.46 -10.47
N ILE A 56 4.64 4.47 -11.34
CA ILE A 56 3.56 5.47 -11.35
C ILE A 56 2.19 4.78 -11.49
N LEU A 57 2.07 3.85 -12.43
CA LEU A 57 0.84 3.09 -12.65
C LEU A 57 0.44 2.28 -11.40
N ALA A 58 1.40 1.54 -10.83
CA ALA A 58 1.16 0.72 -9.65
C ALA A 58 0.74 1.56 -8.43
N GLU A 59 1.44 2.66 -8.15
CA GLU A 59 1.12 3.56 -7.03
C GLU A 59 -0.25 4.22 -7.21
N THR A 60 -0.58 4.65 -8.44
CA THR A 60 -1.85 5.32 -8.73
C THR A 60 -3.01 4.34 -8.65
N VAL A 61 -2.96 3.24 -9.40
CA VAL A 61 -4.04 2.26 -9.45
C VAL A 61 -4.18 1.56 -8.11
N GLY A 62 -3.06 1.19 -7.48
CA GLY A 62 -3.05 0.56 -6.17
C GLY A 62 -3.56 1.50 -5.08
N GLY A 63 -3.16 2.77 -5.10
CA GLY A 63 -3.64 3.78 -4.16
C GLY A 63 -5.17 3.99 -4.25
N VAL A 64 -5.69 4.15 -5.47
CA VAL A 64 -7.13 4.25 -5.72
C VAL A 64 -7.86 2.97 -5.28
N ALA A 65 -7.35 1.80 -5.67
CA ALA A 65 -7.97 0.52 -5.33
C ALA A 65 -8.02 0.28 -3.81
N LEU A 66 -6.98 0.68 -3.06
CA LEU A 66 -7.01 0.66 -1.60
C LEU A 66 -8.08 1.60 -1.05
N ILE A 67 -8.12 2.87 -1.47
CA ILE A 67 -9.13 3.81 -0.98
C ILE A 67 -10.55 3.26 -1.19
N LEU A 68 -10.83 2.76 -2.39
CA LEU A 68 -12.13 2.16 -2.75
C LEU A 68 -12.39 0.80 -2.07
N GLY A 69 -11.37 0.16 -1.51
CA GLY A 69 -11.48 -1.16 -0.89
C GLY A 69 -11.75 -2.28 -1.89
N VAL A 70 -11.14 -2.21 -3.07
CA VAL A 70 -11.28 -3.21 -4.14
C VAL A 70 -10.02 -4.07 -4.17
N PHE A 71 -10.19 -5.39 -4.11
CA PHE A 71 -9.11 -6.39 -4.02
C PHE A 71 -8.07 -6.07 -2.94
N THR A 72 -8.49 -5.46 -1.81
CA THR A 72 -7.62 -4.90 -0.75
C THR A 72 -6.43 -5.80 -0.42
N ARG A 73 -6.68 -7.09 -0.13
CA ARG A 73 -5.62 -8.05 0.21
C ARG A 73 -4.56 -8.17 -0.86
N TRP A 74 -4.97 -8.37 -2.11
CA TRP A 74 -4.05 -8.56 -3.22
C TRP A 74 -3.35 -7.27 -3.62
N VAL A 75 -4.05 -6.14 -3.60
CA VAL A 75 -3.47 -4.83 -3.87
C VAL A 75 -2.41 -4.48 -2.83
N SER A 76 -2.69 -4.69 -1.53
CA SER A 76 -1.71 -4.46 -0.47
C SER A 76 -0.43 -5.26 -0.68
N LEU A 77 -0.54 -6.54 -1.05
CA LEU A 77 0.63 -7.39 -1.32
C LEU A 77 1.36 -6.97 -2.61
N ALA A 78 0.63 -6.60 -3.67
CA ALA A 78 1.20 -6.19 -4.94
C ALA A 78 2.00 -4.87 -4.87
N LEU A 79 1.72 -4.03 -3.87
CA LEU A 79 2.43 -2.77 -3.65
C LEU A 79 3.74 -2.92 -2.84
N ILE A 80 3.94 -4.06 -2.18
CA ILE A 80 5.17 -4.32 -1.39
C ILE A 80 6.44 -4.28 -2.27
N PRO A 81 6.50 -4.90 -3.46
CA PRO A 81 7.67 -4.82 -4.34
C PRO A 81 8.08 -3.39 -4.70
N VAL A 82 7.14 -2.45 -4.81
CA VAL A 82 7.45 -1.03 -5.08
C VAL A 82 8.23 -0.43 -3.92
N LEU A 83 7.80 -0.67 -2.67
CA LEU A 83 8.49 -0.18 -1.49
C LEU A 83 9.83 -0.88 -1.28
N LEU A 84 9.93 -2.18 -1.55
CA LEU A 84 11.21 -2.91 -1.51
C LEU A 84 12.20 -2.34 -2.53
N GLY A 85 11.75 -2.03 -3.75
CA GLY A 85 12.57 -1.34 -4.74
C GLY A 85 13.06 0.01 -4.25
N ALA A 86 12.19 0.83 -3.65
CA ALA A 86 12.59 2.11 -3.08
C ALA A 86 13.59 1.97 -1.92
N ILE A 87 13.45 0.94 -1.06
CA ILE A 87 14.45 0.63 -0.04
C ILE A 87 15.78 0.27 -0.70
N VAL A 88 15.81 -0.66 -1.65
CA VAL A 88 17.07 -1.15 -2.22
C VAL A 88 17.81 -0.07 -3.01
N PHE A 89 17.09 0.69 -3.84
CA PHE A 89 17.72 1.57 -4.83
C PHE A 89 17.80 3.04 -4.41
N VAL A 90 16.99 3.49 -3.43
CA VAL A 90 16.94 4.91 -3.03
C VAL A 90 17.40 5.11 -1.59
N HIS A 91 16.75 4.44 -0.64
CA HIS A 91 16.91 4.76 0.79
C HIS A 91 17.90 3.86 1.54
N GLY A 92 18.23 2.69 1.00
CA GLY A 92 19.15 1.72 1.59
C GLY A 92 20.53 2.30 1.90
N PRO A 93 21.17 3.01 0.94
CA PRO A 93 22.46 3.66 1.18
C PRO A 93 22.44 4.73 2.28
N ALA A 94 21.27 5.32 2.57
CA ALA A 94 21.10 6.33 3.62
C ALA A 94 20.98 5.72 5.03
N GLY A 95 20.92 4.39 5.18
CA GLY A 95 20.79 3.70 6.46
C GLY A 95 19.35 3.68 7.00
N PHE A 96 19.19 3.33 8.28
CA PHE A 96 17.88 3.05 8.86
C PHE A 96 17.01 4.29 9.06
N PHE A 97 17.49 5.28 9.82
CA PHE A 97 16.65 6.35 10.33
C PHE A 97 16.11 7.30 9.25
N PHE A 98 14.81 7.60 9.32
CA PHE A 98 14.14 8.45 8.33
C PHE A 98 14.73 9.87 8.22
N ASN A 99 15.38 10.37 9.27
CA ASN A 99 15.99 11.70 9.31
C ASN A 99 17.46 11.74 8.87
N ASN A 100 18.03 10.62 8.42
CA ASN A 100 19.35 10.62 7.79
C ASN A 100 19.37 11.46 6.51
N PRO A 101 20.54 11.97 6.07
CA PRO A 101 20.65 12.61 4.76
C PRO A 101 20.09 11.72 3.65
N ASN A 102 19.21 12.27 2.80
CA ASN A 102 18.45 11.57 1.75
C ASN A 102 17.32 10.63 2.24
N GLY A 103 17.07 10.57 3.56
CA GLY A 103 16.01 9.79 4.19
C GLY A 103 16.33 8.30 4.26
N GLY A 104 16.45 7.74 5.47
CA GLY A 104 16.64 6.30 5.66
C GLY A 104 15.38 5.46 5.40
N TRP A 105 15.54 4.14 5.40
CA TRP A 105 14.50 3.19 4.96
C TRP A 105 13.47 2.79 6.03
N GLU A 106 13.60 3.23 7.28
CA GLU A 106 12.72 2.90 8.41
C GLU A 106 11.23 3.08 8.07
N TYR A 107 10.87 4.23 7.49
CA TYR A 107 9.48 4.55 7.15
C TYR A 107 8.90 3.59 6.10
N LEU A 108 9.71 3.18 5.12
CA LEU A 108 9.28 2.24 4.09
C LEU A 108 9.09 0.84 4.67
N ALA A 109 9.96 0.41 5.59
CA ALA A 109 9.79 -0.87 6.29
C ALA A 109 8.53 -0.89 7.16
N PHE A 110 8.25 0.21 7.88
CA PHE A 110 6.98 0.38 8.59
C PHE A 110 5.79 0.29 7.63
N TRP A 111 5.86 0.96 6.49
CA TRP A 111 4.79 0.92 5.49
C TRP A 111 4.58 -0.49 4.91
N ILE A 112 5.65 -1.26 4.67
CA ILE A 112 5.54 -2.68 4.27
C ILE A 112 4.81 -3.49 5.35
N ALA A 113 5.18 -3.34 6.62
CA ALA A 113 4.50 -4.03 7.72
C ALA A 113 3.01 -3.64 7.81
N ALA A 114 2.70 -2.37 7.55
CA ALA A 114 1.33 -1.87 7.49
C ALA A 114 0.53 -2.45 6.30
N LEU A 115 1.15 -2.64 5.13
CA LEU A 115 0.52 -3.32 3.99
C LEU A 115 0.25 -4.81 4.29
N VAL A 116 1.21 -5.50 4.91
CA VAL A 116 1.01 -6.89 5.36
C VAL A 116 -0.15 -6.95 6.36
N THR A 117 -0.18 -6.03 7.31
CA THR A 117 -1.27 -5.93 8.30
C THR A 117 -2.61 -5.70 7.62
N GLN A 118 -2.70 -4.78 6.66
CA GLN A 118 -3.92 -4.55 5.89
C GLN A 118 -4.37 -5.80 5.11
N ALA A 119 -3.42 -6.52 4.50
CA ALA A 119 -3.70 -7.75 3.77
C ALA A 119 -4.27 -8.85 4.67
N LEU A 120 -3.82 -8.92 5.92
CA LEU A 120 -4.31 -9.85 6.94
C LEU A 120 -5.68 -9.43 7.51
N LEU A 121 -5.89 -8.13 7.75
CA LEU A 121 -7.17 -7.59 8.25
C LEU A 121 -8.30 -7.66 7.21
N GLY A 122 -7.97 -7.60 5.91
CA GLY A 122 -8.95 -7.54 4.83
C GLY A 122 -9.47 -6.13 4.56
N SER A 123 -10.62 -6.02 3.91
CA SER A 123 -11.09 -4.72 3.38
C SER A 123 -11.66 -3.77 4.44
N GLY A 124 -12.18 -4.25 5.57
CA GLY A 124 -12.80 -3.39 6.59
C GLY A 124 -14.12 -2.74 6.16
N ALA A 125 -14.54 -1.71 6.89
CA ALA A 125 -15.77 -0.98 6.63
C ALA A 125 -15.75 -0.25 5.27
N TYR A 126 -16.94 0.00 4.69
CA TYR A 126 -17.15 0.78 3.46
C TYR A 126 -16.29 0.38 2.24
N ALA A 127 -15.86 -0.87 2.16
CA ALA A 127 -15.20 -1.40 0.98
C ALA A 127 -16.22 -1.63 -0.15
N LEU A 128 -15.91 -1.21 -1.38
CA LEU A 128 -16.78 -1.47 -2.53
C LEU A 128 -16.82 -2.96 -2.89
N GLN A 129 -15.72 -3.68 -2.66
CA GLN A 129 -15.71 -5.13 -2.73
C GLN A 129 -15.86 -5.69 -1.32
N GLY A 130 -17.04 -6.25 -1.05
CA GLY A 130 -17.32 -6.96 0.21
C GLY A 130 -16.30 -8.07 0.40
N GLY A 131 -15.48 -7.95 1.46
CA GLY A 131 -14.69 -9.08 1.93
C GLY A 131 -15.68 -10.15 2.38
N SER A 132 -15.58 -11.36 1.83
CA SER A 132 -16.26 -12.54 2.33
C SER A 132 -15.81 -12.79 3.77
N VAL A 133 -16.43 -12.09 4.73
CA VAL A 133 -16.62 -12.64 6.06
C VAL A 133 -17.37 -13.92 5.78
N GLY A 134 -16.73 -15.07 6.01
CA GLY A 134 -17.34 -16.36 5.78
C GLY A 134 -18.75 -16.32 6.35
N THR A 135 -19.74 -16.49 5.47
CA THR A 135 -21.06 -16.98 5.86
C THR A 135 -20.83 -18.39 6.39
N GLY A 136 -20.24 -18.47 7.59
CA GLY A 136 -20.35 -19.61 8.46
C GLY A 136 -21.82 -19.71 8.76
N HIS A 137 -22.48 -20.55 7.97
CA HIS A 137 -23.81 -21.08 8.17
C HIS A 137 -24.24 -20.91 9.63
N ALA A 138 -25.06 -19.90 9.90
CA ALA A 138 -25.96 -19.97 11.02
C ALA A 138 -26.91 -21.13 10.68
N LEU A 139 -26.51 -22.35 11.03
CA LEU A 139 -27.39 -23.51 11.08
C LEU A 139 -28.40 -23.23 12.20
N SER A 140 -29.38 -22.41 11.84
CA SER A 140 -30.70 -22.43 12.44
C SER A 140 -31.39 -23.72 11.99
N THR A 141 -31.23 -24.77 12.78
CA THR A 141 -32.23 -25.83 12.92
C THR A 141 -32.25 -26.21 14.39
N ARG A 142 -33.10 -25.54 15.18
CA ARG A 142 -34.40 -26.06 15.65
C ARG A 142 -34.23 -27.15 16.71
N SER A 143 -34.57 -26.76 17.93
CA SER A 143 -35.32 -27.52 18.94
C SER A 143 -35.72 -28.95 18.56
N ALA A 144 -35.25 -29.91 19.35
CA ALA A 144 -36.04 -31.03 19.87
C ALA A 144 -35.59 -31.28 21.31
#